data_AF-K1W8N4-F1
#
_entry.id   AF-K1W8N4-F1
#
_cell.length_a   1.000
_cell.length_b   1.000
_cell.length_c   1.000
_cell.angle_alpha   90.00
_cell.angle_beta   90.00
_cell.angle_gamma   90.00
#
_symmetry.space_group_name_H-M   'P 1'
#
loop_
_entity.id
_entity.type
_entity.pdbx_description
1 polymer ?
#
loop_
_entity_poly.entity_id
_entity_poly.type
_entity_poly.pdbx_seq_one_letter_code
_entity_poly.pdbx_strand_id
1 'polypeptide(L)'
;MAPMAVQQQAQPAPAEQPKKEFKQSTANLPKEAINRTFRGDKEGKIKLEVLPDFVMKNDEESLLLKREWVKEHLVIAFRYWGALGFGEGVAGHITVKDPILRDVSNEKTAREEEEGWKKSTVARKCVNSMAAEKGGDGGAFWTLARLRWRPELGARESDVPRRPWRFDEVEWRWEPHYWMNPFQKHFKLMKKSDLVLVTPEGYVHPTLGAQKPINAAGFYIHSSIHKARPEVEAIGHCHSTFGKAWSAFGRPVDITNQDSCIFYENQAVYKSFGGVVLAAEEGANIAAALGPKNRCAILQNHGLLTIGSTVDEVAYTFSLLEKQCQIQLAIEAAEANGIKKVIIDDDDAAFTASTIQNPGALYFSFQGEAEVIQTREPELYE
;
A
#
# COMPACT_ATOMS: atom_id res chain seq x y z
N MET A 1 -33.04 -40.91 -29.88
CA MET A 1 -32.73 -41.03 -28.45
C MET A 1 -33.41 -39.88 -27.73
N ALA A 2 -34.33 -40.15 -26.81
CA ALA A 2 -34.96 -39.11 -26.00
C ALA A 2 -33.97 -38.64 -24.91
N PRO A 3 -33.96 -37.36 -24.52
CA PRO A 3 -33.09 -36.89 -23.46
C PRO A 3 -33.58 -37.47 -22.12
N MET A 4 -32.67 -38.12 -21.39
CA MET A 4 -32.95 -38.58 -20.03
C MET A 4 -33.08 -37.36 -19.12
N ALA A 5 -34.25 -37.21 -18.50
CA ALA A 5 -34.47 -36.23 -17.44
C ALA A 5 -33.63 -36.61 -16.22
N VAL A 6 -32.65 -35.77 -15.89
CA VAL A 6 -31.95 -35.86 -14.60
C VAL A 6 -32.96 -35.45 -13.53
N GLN A 7 -33.40 -36.43 -12.72
CA GLN A 7 -34.20 -36.14 -11.53
C GLN A 7 -33.36 -35.28 -10.58
N GLN A 8 -33.69 -34.00 -10.45
CA GLN A 8 -33.21 -33.18 -9.34
C GLN A 8 -33.73 -33.80 -8.05
N GLN A 9 -32.85 -34.46 -7.30
CA GLN A 9 -33.15 -34.81 -5.91
C GLN A 9 -33.42 -33.50 -5.16
N ALA A 10 -34.59 -33.40 -4.54
CA ALA A 10 -34.93 -32.28 -3.69
C ALA A 10 -33.88 -32.19 -2.57
N GLN A 11 -33.13 -31.08 -2.53
CA GLN A 11 -32.22 -30.82 -1.43
C GLN A 11 -33.04 -30.69 -0.13
N PRO A 12 -32.58 -31.28 0.98
CA PRO A 12 -33.24 -31.09 2.27
C PRO A 12 -33.33 -29.60 2.59
N ALA A 13 -34.46 -29.19 3.18
CA ALA A 13 -34.67 -27.82 3.61
C ALA A 13 -33.46 -27.34 4.45
N PRO A 14 -32.93 -26.13 4.21
CA PRO A 14 -31.79 -25.64 4.95
C PRO A 14 -32.12 -25.65 6.45
N ALA A 15 -31.27 -26.31 7.23
CA ALA A 15 -31.42 -26.34 8.68
C ALA A 15 -31.50 -24.90 9.20
N GLU A 16 -32.48 -24.63 10.07
CA GLU A 16 -32.62 -23.35 10.75
C GLU A 16 -31.30 -23.04 11.48
N GLN A 17 -30.72 -21.87 11.21
CA GLN A 17 -29.43 -21.55 11.82
C GLN A 17 -29.59 -21.50 13.35
N PRO A 18 -28.69 -22.15 14.11
CA PRO A 18 -28.76 -22.09 15.56
C PRO A 18 -28.71 -20.62 16.00
N LYS A 19 -29.62 -20.24 16.91
CA LYS A 19 -29.61 -18.90 17.50
C LYS A 19 -28.26 -18.64 18.13
N LYS A 20 -27.65 -17.51 17.78
CA LYS A 20 -26.31 -17.14 18.26
C LYS A 20 -26.35 -16.85 19.76
N GLU A 21 -25.78 -17.72 20.57
CA GLU A 21 -25.74 -17.58 22.04
C GLU A 21 -24.64 -16.61 22.54
N PHE A 22 -23.73 -16.20 21.66
CA PHE A 22 -22.53 -15.44 22.02
C PHE A 22 -22.29 -14.25 21.08
N LYS A 23 -22.00 -13.07 21.65
CA LYS A 23 -21.57 -11.87 20.94
C LYS A 23 -20.22 -11.39 21.46
N GLN A 24 -19.31 -11.09 20.54
CA GLN A 24 -18.03 -10.47 20.86
C GLN A 24 -18.22 -9.01 21.29
N SER A 25 -17.32 -8.49 22.12
CA SER A 25 -17.36 -7.11 22.61
C SER A 25 -15.97 -6.53 22.80
N THR A 26 -15.81 -5.25 22.49
CA THR A 26 -14.56 -4.49 22.69
C THR A 26 -14.46 -3.87 24.08
N ALA A 27 -15.51 -3.97 24.92
CA ALA A 27 -15.61 -3.24 26.20
C ALA A 27 -14.44 -3.49 27.17
N ASN A 28 -13.88 -4.70 27.16
CA ASN A 28 -12.77 -5.11 28.03
C ASN A 28 -11.47 -5.37 27.26
N LEU A 29 -11.36 -4.88 26.02
CA LEU A 29 -10.17 -5.04 25.17
C LEU A 29 -9.32 -3.76 25.14
N PRO A 30 -8.03 -3.86 24.78
CA PRO A 30 -7.17 -2.69 24.58
C PRO A 30 -7.79 -1.66 23.63
N LYS A 31 -7.55 -0.37 23.91
CA LYS A 31 -8.05 0.74 23.07
C LYS A 31 -7.49 0.67 21.66
N GLU A 32 -6.18 0.49 21.54
CA GLU A 32 -5.51 0.29 20.25
C GLU A 32 -5.90 -1.07 19.68
N ALA A 33 -6.44 -1.07 18.45
CA ALA A 33 -7.01 -2.25 17.82
C ALA A 33 -5.97 -3.35 17.57
N ILE A 34 -4.72 -3.00 17.23
CA ILE A 34 -3.64 -3.95 17.04
C ILE A 34 -3.34 -4.76 18.31
N ASN A 35 -3.45 -4.14 19.49
CA ASN A 35 -3.23 -4.83 20.77
C ASN A 35 -4.34 -5.84 21.11
N ARG A 36 -5.41 -5.89 20.30
CA ARG A 36 -6.49 -6.90 20.42
C ARG A 36 -6.16 -8.17 19.65
N THR A 37 -5.29 -8.11 18.63
CA THR A 37 -4.98 -9.23 17.74
C THR A 37 -3.76 -10.03 18.16
N PHE A 38 -2.87 -9.46 18.98
CA PHE A 38 -1.71 -10.18 19.53
C PHE A 38 -1.76 -10.30 21.06
N ARG A 39 -0.94 -11.20 21.59
CA ARG A 39 -0.73 -11.39 23.02
C ARG A 39 0.76 -11.29 23.34
N GLY A 40 1.13 -10.30 24.15
CA GLY A 40 2.46 -10.17 24.74
C GLY A 40 2.61 -10.96 26.03
N ASP A 41 3.63 -10.62 26.82
CA ASP A 41 3.80 -11.09 28.20
C ASP A 41 2.94 -10.27 29.18
N LYS A 42 2.81 -10.76 30.42
CA LYS A 42 2.01 -10.08 31.45
C LYS A 42 2.65 -8.77 31.89
N GLU A 43 3.98 -8.69 31.79
CA GLU A 43 4.81 -7.57 32.18
C GLU A 43 4.84 -6.44 31.13
N GLY A 44 4.28 -6.69 29.93
CA GLY A 44 4.21 -5.70 28.83
C GLY A 44 5.57 -5.40 28.19
N LYS A 45 6.54 -6.31 28.30
CA LYS A 45 7.86 -6.21 27.66
C LYS A 45 7.83 -6.76 26.23
N ILE A 46 6.98 -7.75 25.95
CA ILE A 46 6.76 -8.26 24.60
C ILE A 46 5.69 -7.40 23.94
N LYS A 47 6.13 -6.51 23.06
CA LYS A 47 5.28 -5.62 22.28
C LYS A 47 5.45 -5.92 20.80
N LEU A 48 4.40 -5.67 20.04
CA LEU A 48 4.46 -5.68 18.60
C LEU A 48 4.84 -4.28 18.12
N GLU A 49 6.01 -4.15 17.49
CA GLU A 49 6.36 -2.93 16.78
C GLU A 49 5.66 -2.95 15.42
N VAL A 50 4.81 -1.96 15.17
CA VAL A 50 3.94 -1.94 14.00
C VAL A 50 4.55 -1.14 12.87
N LEU A 51 5.08 0.04 13.13
CA LEU A 51 5.77 0.85 12.12
C LEU A 51 7.10 1.31 12.72
N PRO A 52 8.17 1.43 11.90
CA PRO A 52 9.43 1.99 12.37
C PRO A 52 9.26 3.43 12.89
N ASP A 53 9.94 3.77 13.99
CA ASP A 53 9.85 5.08 14.64
C ASP A 53 10.07 6.28 13.70
N PHE A 54 10.98 6.16 12.72
CA PHE A 54 11.30 7.24 11.79
C PHE A 54 10.14 7.56 10.83
N VAL A 55 9.21 6.62 10.60
CA VAL A 55 8.06 6.83 9.71
C VAL A 55 7.13 7.93 10.25
N MET A 56 7.13 8.13 11.58
CA MET A 56 6.29 9.08 12.30
C MET A 56 6.97 10.44 12.54
N LYS A 57 8.25 10.58 12.17
CA LYS A 57 9.06 11.78 12.40
C LYS A 57 9.21 12.59 11.10
N ASN A 58 9.36 13.90 11.25
CA ASN A 58 9.47 14.87 10.14
C ASN A 58 10.80 15.62 10.11
N ASP A 59 11.79 15.21 10.91
CA ASP A 59 13.15 15.74 10.78
C ASP A 59 13.83 15.21 9.49
N GLU A 60 14.86 15.92 9.04
CA GLU A 60 15.57 15.66 7.78
C GLU A 60 16.04 14.20 7.66
N GLU A 61 16.66 13.68 8.72
CA GLU A 61 17.16 12.29 8.77
C GLU A 61 16.01 11.29 8.63
N SER A 62 14.92 11.50 9.36
CA SER A 62 13.74 10.63 9.31
C SER A 62 13.03 10.67 7.95
N LEU A 63 12.98 11.82 7.28
CA LEU A 63 12.39 11.94 5.94
C LEU A 63 13.21 11.19 4.88
N LEU A 64 14.53 11.25 4.97
CA LEU A 64 15.44 10.49 4.10
C LEU A 64 15.30 8.99 4.29
N LEU A 65 15.24 8.53 5.55
CA LEU A 65 14.96 7.13 5.89
C LEU A 65 13.59 6.70 5.37
N LYS A 66 12.56 7.53 5.55
CA LYS A 66 11.22 7.27 5.06
C LYS A 66 11.16 7.14 3.54
N ARG A 67 11.90 7.98 2.79
CA ARG A 67 11.98 7.89 1.33
C ARG A 67 12.57 6.55 0.88
N GLU A 68 13.67 6.11 1.50
CA GLU A 68 14.28 4.83 1.14
C GLU A 68 13.37 3.65 1.53
N TRP A 69 12.72 3.73 2.68
CA TRP A 69 11.75 2.74 3.14
C TRP A 69 10.54 2.62 2.20
N VAL A 70 9.90 3.72 1.79
CA VAL A 70 8.75 3.63 0.86
C VAL A 70 9.16 3.07 -0.50
N LYS A 71 10.35 3.38 -1.00
CA LYS A 71 10.87 2.84 -2.26
C LYS A 71 11.13 1.34 -2.16
N GLU A 72 11.72 0.89 -1.07
CA GLU A 72 11.92 -0.55 -0.81
C GLU A 72 10.58 -1.29 -0.74
N HIS A 73 9.66 -0.81 0.09
CA HIS A 73 8.34 -1.43 0.27
C HIS A 73 7.51 -1.41 -1.01
N LEU A 74 7.67 -0.38 -1.86
CA LEU A 74 7.08 -0.34 -3.20
C LEU A 74 7.61 -1.46 -4.10
N VAL A 75 8.92 -1.72 -4.09
CA VAL A 75 9.50 -2.82 -4.85
C VAL A 75 9.01 -4.17 -4.32
N ILE A 76 8.99 -4.34 -2.99
CA ILE A 76 8.49 -5.56 -2.34
C ILE A 76 7.04 -5.83 -2.73
N ALA A 77 6.18 -4.82 -2.72
CA ALA A 77 4.80 -4.94 -3.15
C ALA A 77 4.67 -5.40 -4.62
N PHE A 78 5.49 -4.85 -5.52
CA PHE A 78 5.52 -5.32 -6.90
C PHE A 78 6.03 -6.76 -7.00
N ARG A 79 7.12 -7.13 -6.32
CA ARG A 79 7.62 -8.51 -6.34
C ARG A 79 6.58 -9.49 -5.83
N TYR A 80 5.89 -9.14 -4.74
CA TYR A 80 4.77 -9.90 -4.20
C TYR A 80 3.62 -10.06 -5.21
N TRP A 81 3.12 -8.98 -5.80
CA TRP A 81 2.09 -9.06 -6.86
C TRP A 81 2.55 -9.85 -8.08
N GLY A 82 3.85 -9.76 -8.43
CA GLY A 82 4.47 -10.56 -9.48
C GLY A 82 4.49 -12.05 -9.14
N ALA A 83 4.75 -12.42 -7.89
CA ALA A 83 4.70 -13.79 -7.40
C ALA A 83 3.28 -14.37 -7.38
N LEU A 84 2.28 -13.53 -7.10
CA LEU A 84 0.86 -13.88 -7.17
C LEU A 84 0.31 -13.94 -8.62
N GLY A 85 1.09 -13.53 -9.62
CA GLY A 85 0.69 -13.55 -11.02
C GLY A 85 -0.29 -12.44 -11.40
N PHE A 86 -0.27 -11.30 -10.69
CA PHE A 86 -1.16 -10.16 -10.98
C PHE A 86 -0.69 -9.29 -12.15
N GLY A 87 0.55 -9.45 -12.61
CA GLY A 87 1.08 -8.72 -13.75
C GLY A 87 0.47 -9.19 -15.07
N GLU A 88 -0.12 -8.28 -15.85
CA GLU A 88 -0.70 -8.57 -17.17
C GLU A 88 -0.21 -7.55 -18.20
N GLY A 89 0.79 -7.94 -18.99
CA GLY A 89 1.38 -7.07 -20.01
C GLY A 89 1.93 -5.77 -19.42
N VAL A 90 1.34 -4.63 -19.81
CA VAL A 90 1.72 -3.27 -19.37
C VAL A 90 0.75 -2.66 -18.35
N ALA A 91 -0.27 -3.40 -17.94
CA ALA A 91 -1.26 -2.94 -16.99
C ALA A 91 -0.76 -3.01 -15.54
N GLY A 92 -1.35 -2.18 -14.70
CA GLY A 92 -1.11 -2.14 -13.27
C GLY A 92 0.01 -1.20 -12.84
N HIS A 93 -0.22 -0.55 -11.71
CA HIS A 93 0.60 0.50 -11.17
C HIS A 93 0.32 0.67 -9.67
N ILE A 94 1.37 1.04 -8.95
CA ILE A 94 1.31 1.47 -7.56
C ILE A 94 2.00 2.82 -7.50
N THR A 95 1.36 3.80 -6.87
CA THR A 95 1.98 5.10 -6.56
C THR A 95 2.09 5.25 -5.05
N VAL A 96 3.15 5.91 -4.61
CA VAL A 96 3.30 6.38 -3.23
C VAL A 96 3.82 7.81 -3.22
N LYS A 97 3.28 8.66 -2.34
CA LYS A 97 3.75 10.03 -2.17
C LYS A 97 5.21 10.04 -1.72
N ASP A 98 6.01 10.91 -2.33
CA ASP A 98 7.36 11.13 -1.87
C ASP A 98 7.36 11.81 -0.48
N PRO A 99 8.12 11.31 0.50
CA PRO A 99 8.14 11.90 1.83
C PRO A 99 8.74 13.31 1.92
N ILE A 100 9.62 13.70 1.00
CA ILE A 100 10.40 14.94 1.05
C ILE A 100 9.82 15.99 0.08
N LEU A 101 9.60 15.61 -1.18
CA LEU A 101 9.05 16.44 -2.25
C LEU A 101 7.53 16.45 -2.20
N ARG A 102 7.00 16.95 -1.09
CA ARG A 102 5.56 17.18 -0.89
C ARG A 102 5.09 18.54 -1.40
N ASP A 103 6.02 19.42 -1.78
CA ASP A 103 5.80 20.77 -2.32
C ASP A 103 6.83 21.04 -3.45
N VAL A 104 6.37 21.65 -4.55
CA VAL A 104 7.19 22.07 -5.69
C VAL A 104 8.21 23.17 -5.31
N SER A 105 8.03 23.87 -4.18
CA SER A 105 9.01 24.85 -3.71
C SER A 105 10.31 24.25 -3.16
N ASN A 106 10.35 22.94 -2.90
CA ASN A 106 11.46 22.26 -2.22
C ASN A 106 12.44 21.52 -3.16
N GLU A 107 12.30 21.64 -4.48
CA GLU A 107 13.13 20.89 -5.44
C GLU A 107 14.64 21.09 -5.26
N LYS A 108 15.07 22.32 -4.93
CA LYS A 108 16.50 22.61 -4.69
C LYS A 108 17.01 21.97 -3.41
N THR A 109 16.22 22.06 -2.33
CA THR A 109 16.55 21.49 -1.01
C THR A 109 16.63 19.97 -1.08
N ALA A 110 15.67 19.31 -1.74
CA ALA A 110 15.64 17.85 -1.84
C ALA A 110 16.85 17.25 -2.58
N ARG A 111 17.39 17.95 -3.59
CA ARG A 111 18.61 17.52 -4.29
C ARG A 111 19.85 17.65 -3.41
N GLU A 112 19.98 18.78 -2.72
CA GLU A 112 21.09 19.02 -1.79
C GLU A 112 21.03 18.02 -0.61
N GLU A 113 19.83 17.71 -0.11
CA GLU A 113 19.56 16.70 0.92
C GLU A 113 19.92 15.28 0.44
N GLU A 114 19.51 14.86 -0.77
CA GLU A 114 19.83 13.52 -1.29
C GLU A 114 21.33 13.36 -1.58
N GLU A 115 21.98 14.38 -2.16
CA GLU A 115 23.43 14.37 -2.39
C GLU A 115 24.22 14.42 -1.07
N GLY A 116 23.71 15.15 -0.07
CA GLY A 116 24.25 15.20 1.29
C GLY A 116 24.12 13.85 2.01
N TRP A 117 22.95 13.21 1.91
CA TRP A 117 22.67 11.89 2.45
C TRP A 117 23.62 10.83 1.89
N LYS A 118 23.78 10.75 0.56
CA LYS A 118 24.71 9.81 -0.09
C LYS A 118 26.15 9.96 0.42
N LYS A 119 26.52 11.16 0.88
CA LYS A 119 27.84 11.44 1.44
C LYS A 119 27.92 11.22 2.96
N SER A 120 26.78 11.16 3.67
CA SER A 120 26.71 11.12 5.13
C SER A 120 27.17 9.78 5.72
N THR A 121 27.77 9.85 6.91
CA THR A 121 28.16 8.68 7.71
C THR A 121 26.94 7.93 8.27
N VAL A 122 25.83 8.64 8.43
CA VAL A 122 24.52 8.09 8.85
C VAL A 122 23.96 7.19 7.77
N ALA A 123 23.96 7.61 6.51
CA ALA A 123 23.54 6.78 5.38
C ALA A 123 24.34 5.48 5.29
N ARG A 124 25.66 5.55 5.49
CA ARG A 124 26.52 4.36 5.57
C ARG A 124 26.19 3.46 6.76
N LYS A 125 25.85 4.02 7.92
CA LYS A 125 25.43 3.24 9.10
C LYS A 125 24.04 2.64 8.96
N CYS A 126 23.08 3.32 8.34
CA CYS A 126 21.71 2.82 8.13
C CYS A 126 21.67 1.72 7.07
N VAL A 127 22.38 1.89 5.95
CA VAL A 127 22.57 0.80 4.97
C VAL A 127 23.21 -0.42 5.63
N ASN A 128 24.20 -0.18 6.51
CA ASN A 128 24.86 -1.26 7.24
C ASN A 128 24.03 -1.83 8.41
N SER A 129 23.14 -1.08 9.06
CA SER A 129 22.31 -1.58 10.18
C SER A 129 21.14 -2.41 9.66
N MET A 130 20.52 -2.00 8.56
CA MET A 130 19.52 -2.81 7.84
C MET A 130 20.13 -4.10 7.28
N ALA A 131 21.42 -4.07 6.88
CA ALA A 131 22.15 -5.28 6.49
C ALA A 131 22.62 -6.12 7.70
N ALA A 132 22.92 -5.50 8.85
CA ALA A 132 23.47 -6.17 10.03
C ALA A 132 22.43 -6.91 10.88
N GLU A 133 21.13 -6.60 10.77
CA GLU A 133 20.07 -7.41 11.39
C GLU A 133 19.89 -8.79 10.71
N LYS A 134 20.58 -9.05 9.58
CA LYS A 134 20.57 -10.33 8.86
C LYS A 134 21.83 -11.19 9.04
N GLY A 135 22.48 -11.14 10.20
CA GLY A 135 23.66 -11.98 10.44
C GLY A 135 23.89 -12.31 11.91
N GLY A 136 23.35 -13.44 12.37
CA GLY A 136 23.64 -13.96 13.70
C GLY A 136 23.67 -15.48 13.73
N ASP A 137 24.77 -16.07 13.25
CA ASP A 137 25.24 -17.34 13.80
C ASP A 137 26.78 -17.32 13.95
N GLY A 138 27.24 -17.62 15.17
CA GLY A 138 28.59 -18.08 15.52
C GLY A 138 29.83 -17.22 15.19
N GLY A 139 30.49 -16.70 16.23
CA GLY A 139 31.97 -16.73 16.30
C GLY A 139 32.74 -15.44 16.05
N ALA A 140 33.35 -14.94 17.15
CA ALA A 140 34.54 -14.09 17.28
C ALA A 140 35.19 -13.49 16.03
N PHE A 141 35.40 -12.16 16.02
CA PHE A 141 36.74 -11.54 15.98
C PHE A 141 36.59 -10.00 16.12
N TRP A 142 37.04 -9.47 17.26
CA TRP A 142 37.29 -8.03 17.43
C TRP A 142 38.70 -7.72 16.97
N THR A 143 38.88 -6.85 15.96
CA THR A 143 40.12 -6.08 15.84
C THR A 143 39.88 -4.67 15.27
N LEU A 144 40.35 -3.71 16.05
CA LEU A 144 40.49 -2.26 15.88
C LEU A 144 41.06 -1.77 14.54
N ALA A 145 40.61 -0.57 14.13
CA ALA A 145 41.53 0.46 13.62
C ALA A 145 41.00 1.87 13.94
N ARG A 146 41.82 2.63 14.69
CA ARG A 146 41.69 4.06 14.98
C ARG A 146 41.90 4.89 13.71
N LEU A 147 41.22 6.03 13.61
CA LEU A 147 41.81 7.24 13.01
C LEU A 147 41.32 8.48 13.76
N ARG A 148 42.32 9.28 14.16
CA ARG A 148 42.31 10.45 15.02
C ARG A 148 42.03 11.67 14.14
N TRP A 149 41.12 12.57 14.52
CA TRP A 149 40.89 13.83 13.81
C TRP A 149 40.70 15.02 14.75
N ARG A 150 41.63 15.98 14.65
CA ARG A 150 41.54 17.45 14.82
C ARG A 150 42.78 18.01 14.09
N PRO A 151 42.72 19.16 13.36
CA PRO A 151 42.25 20.44 13.91
C PRO A 151 41.46 21.36 12.94
N GLU A 152 40.79 22.33 13.58
CA GLU A 152 40.56 23.73 13.21
C GLU A 152 40.32 24.13 11.73
N LEU A 153 39.10 24.60 11.44
CA LEU A 153 38.86 25.76 10.58
C LEU A 153 37.70 26.56 11.19
N GLY A 154 38.00 27.80 11.57
CA GLY A 154 37.01 28.78 12.01
C GLY A 154 36.33 29.45 10.82
N ALA A 155 35.02 29.63 10.91
CA ALA A 155 34.27 30.62 10.15
C ALA A 155 33.19 31.21 11.07
N ARG A 156 33.11 32.53 11.10
CA ARG A 156 32.30 33.34 12.02
C ARG A 156 30.84 33.36 11.58
N GLU A 157 29.96 33.38 12.57
CA GLU A 157 28.52 33.57 12.47
C GLU A 157 28.21 35.06 12.25
N SER A 158 28.16 35.51 11.00
CA SER A 158 27.52 36.77 10.55
C SER A 158 27.82 36.98 9.08
N ASP A 159 26.85 36.67 8.21
CA ASP A 159 26.56 37.38 6.96
C ASP A 159 25.52 36.59 6.14
N VAL A 160 24.24 36.73 6.51
CA VAL A 160 23.13 36.44 5.59
C VAL A 160 22.16 37.63 5.66
N PRO A 161 21.90 38.33 4.55
CA PRO A 161 21.01 39.49 4.58
C PRO A 161 19.56 39.03 4.76
N ARG A 162 18.94 39.43 5.87
CA ARG A 162 17.48 39.32 6.08
C ARG A 162 16.78 40.34 5.16
N ARG A 163 16.14 39.88 4.10
CA ARG A 163 15.07 40.65 3.42
C ARG A 163 13.71 40.06 3.80
N PRO A 164 12.71 40.90 4.11
CA PRO A 164 11.36 40.43 4.41
C PRO A 164 10.64 40.14 3.08
N TRP A 165 10.27 38.89 2.87
CA TRP A 165 9.40 38.48 1.77
C TRP A 165 7.98 38.97 2.05
N ARG A 166 7.41 39.77 1.14
CA ARG A 166 5.97 40.08 1.14
C ARG A 166 5.24 38.86 0.61
N PHE A 167 4.36 38.31 1.44
CA PHE A 167 3.44 37.23 1.09
C PHE A 167 2.13 37.84 0.63
N ASP A 168 1.98 38.13 -0.66
CA ASP A 168 0.67 38.32 -1.25
C ASP A 168 0.77 37.81 -2.70
N GLU A 169 -0.09 36.84 -3.07
CA GLU A 169 -0.32 36.26 -4.41
C GLU A 169 0.55 35.06 -4.88
N VAL A 170 0.69 34.01 -4.07
CA VAL A 170 0.96 32.65 -4.59
C VAL A 170 -0.06 31.68 -3.99
N GLU A 171 -0.95 31.12 -4.81
CA GLU A 171 -1.76 29.96 -4.44
C GLU A 171 -0.81 28.78 -4.18
N TRP A 172 -0.69 28.36 -2.93
CA TRP A 172 0.08 27.19 -2.53
C TRP A 172 -0.56 25.92 -3.11
N ARG A 173 0.02 25.37 -4.19
CA ARG A 173 -0.38 24.06 -4.73
C ARG A 173 0.37 22.95 -3.99
N TRP A 174 -0.33 22.35 -3.03
CA TRP A 174 0.07 21.18 -2.23
C TRP A 174 0.11 19.87 -3.03
N GLU A 175 0.80 19.84 -4.16
CA GLU A 175 0.86 18.61 -4.95
C GLU A 175 2.22 17.90 -4.74
N PRO A 176 2.22 16.69 -4.15
CA PRO A 176 3.45 15.95 -3.92
C PRO A 176 3.95 15.29 -5.21
N HIS A 177 5.25 15.00 -5.24
CA HIS A 177 5.81 14.05 -6.18
C HIS A 177 5.43 12.61 -5.79
N TYR A 178 5.49 11.70 -6.76
CA TYR A 178 5.09 10.30 -6.57
C TYR A 178 6.15 9.33 -7.07
N TRP A 179 6.43 8.29 -6.30
CA TRP A 179 7.18 7.13 -6.79
C TRP A 179 6.24 6.12 -7.43
N MET A 180 6.60 5.58 -8.59
CA MET A 180 5.85 4.52 -9.27
C MET A 180 6.72 3.61 -10.14
N ASN A 181 6.15 2.51 -10.62
CA ASN A 181 6.81 1.63 -11.58
C ASN A 181 6.96 2.28 -12.97
N PRO A 182 8.07 1.99 -13.69
CA PRO A 182 8.19 2.34 -15.09
C PRO A 182 7.24 1.49 -15.95
N PHE A 183 6.89 2.03 -17.11
CA PHE A 183 6.08 1.34 -18.11
C PHE A 183 6.76 0.04 -18.56
N GLN A 184 5.97 -1.02 -18.78
CA GLN A 184 6.40 -2.33 -19.32
C GLN A 184 7.36 -3.17 -18.43
N LYS A 185 7.81 -2.68 -17.28
CA LYS A 185 8.64 -3.50 -16.39
C LYS A 185 7.77 -4.55 -15.66
N HIS A 186 8.09 -5.82 -15.88
CA HIS A 186 7.40 -6.91 -15.19
C HIS A 186 7.59 -6.81 -13.66
N PHE A 187 6.51 -6.97 -12.91
CA PHE A 187 6.49 -6.78 -11.45
C PHE A 187 7.50 -7.65 -10.70
N LYS A 188 7.64 -8.93 -11.09
CA LYS A 188 8.65 -9.87 -10.55
C LYS A 188 10.11 -9.44 -10.77
N LEU A 189 10.39 -8.46 -11.63
CA LEU A 189 11.75 -7.99 -11.90
C LEU A 189 12.00 -6.58 -11.39
N MET A 190 11.06 -6.00 -10.65
CA MET A 190 11.16 -4.63 -10.15
C MET A 190 12.36 -4.48 -9.22
N LYS A 191 13.14 -3.43 -9.39
CA LYS A 191 14.25 -3.08 -8.51
C LYS A 191 14.08 -1.66 -7.98
N LYS A 192 14.76 -1.31 -6.90
CA LYS A 192 14.71 0.05 -6.36
C LYS A 192 15.23 1.07 -7.37
N SER A 193 16.26 0.71 -8.12
CA SER A 193 16.80 1.51 -9.23
C SER A 193 15.89 1.65 -10.44
N ASP A 194 14.82 0.85 -10.55
CA ASP A 194 13.84 0.96 -11.64
C ASP A 194 12.75 2.00 -11.37
N LEU A 195 12.53 2.37 -10.10
CA LEU A 195 11.44 3.26 -9.70
C LEU A 195 11.60 4.66 -10.30
N VAL A 196 10.49 5.18 -10.83
CA VAL A 196 10.42 6.50 -11.44
C VAL A 196 9.84 7.47 -10.42
N LEU A 197 10.46 8.64 -10.26
CA LEU A 197 9.87 9.76 -9.54
C LEU A 197 9.11 10.62 -10.56
N VAL A 198 7.86 10.94 -10.24
CA VAL A 198 6.94 11.66 -11.12
C VAL A 198 6.52 12.95 -10.45
N THR A 199 6.55 14.05 -11.21
CA THR A 199 6.09 15.36 -10.76
C THR A 199 4.56 15.38 -10.61
N PRO A 200 3.99 16.35 -9.89
CA PRO A 200 2.54 16.53 -9.77
C PRO A 200 1.76 16.54 -11.09
N GLU A 201 2.40 17.02 -12.15
CA GLU A 201 1.82 17.17 -13.49
C GLU A 201 1.86 15.88 -14.31
N GLY A 202 2.54 14.83 -13.81
CA GLY A 202 2.63 13.53 -14.49
C GLY A 202 3.85 13.37 -15.39
N TYR A 203 4.89 14.18 -15.20
CA TYR A 203 6.15 14.06 -15.92
C TYR A 203 7.21 13.35 -15.08
N VAL A 204 8.11 12.64 -15.74
CA VAL A 204 9.29 12.06 -15.09
C VAL A 204 10.15 13.19 -14.55
N HIS A 205 10.54 13.12 -13.28
CA HIS A 205 11.40 14.12 -12.67
C HIS A 205 12.76 14.17 -13.40
N PRO A 206 13.27 15.35 -13.78
CA PRO A 206 14.39 15.48 -14.72
C PRO A 206 15.73 14.94 -14.19
N THR A 207 15.88 14.79 -12.88
CA THR A 207 17.16 14.43 -12.25
C THR A 207 17.09 13.33 -11.20
N LEU A 208 15.88 12.93 -10.77
CA LEU A 208 15.68 12.00 -9.65
C LEU A 208 14.84 10.81 -10.13
N GLY A 209 15.10 9.64 -9.56
CA GLY A 209 14.49 8.39 -9.99
C GLY A 209 14.96 7.93 -11.38
N ALA A 210 14.45 6.78 -11.81
CA ALA A 210 14.77 6.21 -13.11
C ALA A 210 14.22 7.07 -14.24
N GLN A 211 15.07 7.35 -15.24
CA GLN A 211 14.69 8.13 -16.43
C GLN A 211 14.02 7.21 -17.46
N LYS A 212 12.82 6.73 -17.13
CA LYS A 212 12.04 5.76 -17.91
C LYS A 212 10.59 6.25 -18.06
N PRO A 213 9.89 5.92 -19.17
CA PRO A 213 8.49 6.30 -19.33
C PRO A 213 7.61 5.62 -18.28
N ILE A 214 6.48 6.26 -17.96
CA ILE A 214 5.43 5.75 -17.06
C ILE A 214 4.13 5.49 -17.83
N ASN A 215 3.20 4.78 -17.21
CA ASN A 215 1.84 4.68 -17.71
C ASN A 215 1.06 5.97 -17.38
N ALA A 216 0.82 6.83 -18.38
CA ALA A 216 0.11 8.10 -18.19
C ALA A 216 -1.34 7.89 -17.68
N ALA A 217 -2.04 6.90 -18.22
CA ALA A 217 -3.41 6.55 -17.82
C ALA A 217 -3.48 6.19 -16.32
N GLY A 218 -2.54 5.35 -15.88
CA GLY A 218 -2.44 4.95 -14.47
C GLY A 218 -2.10 6.11 -13.54
N PHE A 219 -1.22 7.00 -13.99
CA PHE A 219 -0.87 8.21 -13.25
C PHE A 219 -2.08 9.13 -13.05
N TYR A 220 -2.88 9.38 -14.09
CA TYR A 220 -4.04 10.29 -13.96
C TYR A 220 -5.10 9.77 -12.98
N ILE A 221 -5.35 8.46 -12.94
CA ILE A 221 -6.26 7.87 -11.94
C ILE A 221 -5.72 8.12 -10.52
N HIS A 222 -4.45 7.77 -10.29
CA HIS A 222 -3.86 7.84 -8.95
C HIS A 222 -3.69 9.28 -8.47
N SER A 223 -3.25 10.19 -9.34
CA SER A 223 -3.09 11.61 -9.00
C SER A 223 -4.44 12.27 -8.66
N SER A 224 -5.51 11.99 -9.41
CA SER A 224 -6.86 12.47 -9.05
C SER A 224 -7.32 11.99 -7.67
N ILE A 225 -7.06 10.72 -7.33
CA ILE A 225 -7.41 10.17 -6.01
C ILE A 225 -6.53 10.78 -4.92
N HIS A 226 -5.22 10.90 -5.12
CA HIS A 226 -4.33 11.54 -4.13
C HIS A 226 -4.70 13.01 -3.87
N LYS A 227 -5.17 13.74 -4.88
CA LYS A 227 -5.68 15.12 -4.75
C LYS A 227 -7.00 15.15 -3.98
N ALA A 228 -7.93 14.23 -4.28
CA ALA A 228 -9.22 14.15 -3.60
C ALA A 228 -9.13 13.60 -2.17
N ARG A 229 -8.08 12.82 -1.86
CA ARG A 229 -7.85 12.15 -0.57
C ARG A 229 -6.42 12.43 -0.08
N PRO A 230 -6.14 13.63 0.47
CA PRO A 230 -4.79 14.04 0.88
C PRO A 230 -4.16 13.13 1.96
N GLU A 231 -4.96 12.41 2.73
CA GLU A 231 -4.51 11.46 3.74
C GLU A 231 -4.05 10.10 3.17
N VAL A 232 -4.32 9.83 1.89
CA VAL A 232 -3.87 8.61 1.20
C VAL A 232 -2.42 8.75 0.78
N GLU A 233 -1.57 7.87 1.28
CA GLU A 233 -0.14 7.87 0.99
C GLU A 233 0.20 6.96 -0.20
N ALA A 234 -0.51 5.85 -0.37
CA ALA A 234 -0.30 4.89 -1.46
C ALA A 234 -1.60 4.45 -2.13
N ILE A 235 -1.52 4.14 -3.42
CA ILE A 235 -2.64 3.64 -4.24
C ILE A 235 -2.13 2.50 -5.12
N GLY A 236 -2.89 1.43 -5.23
CA GLY A 236 -2.55 0.27 -6.05
C GLY A 236 -3.70 -0.14 -6.95
N HIS A 237 -3.38 -0.45 -8.20
CA HIS A 237 -4.30 -0.97 -9.20
C HIS A 237 -3.60 -2.01 -10.06
N CYS A 238 -4.29 -3.11 -10.37
CA CYS A 238 -3.89 -4.00 -11.46
C CYS A 238 -5.10 -4.79 -12.00
N HIS A 239 -4.86 -5.51 -13.11
CA HIS A 239 -5.89 -6.29 -13.81
C HIS A 239 -5.87 -7.75 -13.36
N SER A 240 -5.88 -7.97 -12.05
CA SER A 240 -5.87 -9.32 -11.47
C SER A 240 -7.08 -10.16 -11.93
N THR A 241 -6.85 -11.45 -12.13
CA THR A 241 -7.77 -12.35 -12.84
C THR A 241 -9.18 -12.38 -12.24
N PHE A 242 -9.30 -12.60 -10.94
CA PHE A 242 -10.59 -12.75 -10.28
C PHE A 242 -11.26 -11.41 -10.00
N GLY A 243 -10.49 -10.37 -9.74
CA GLY A 243 -10.95 -9.00 -9.60
C GLY A 243 -11.55 -8.48 -10.88
N LYS A 244 -10.90 -8.72 -12.02
CA LYS A 244 -11.44 -8.43 -13.35
C LYS A 244 -12.73 -9.21 -13.60
N ALA A 245 -12.74 -10.52 -13.30
CA ALA A 245 -13.93 -11.35 -13.45
C ALA A 245 -15.11 -10.85 -12.58
N TRP A 246 -14.87 -10.55 -11.30
CA TRP A 246 -15.88 -10.04 -10.38
C TRP A 246 -16.38 -8.65 -10.78
N SER A 247 -15.49 -7.79 -11.28
CA SER A 247 -15.84 -6.44 -11.69
C SER A 247 -16.91 -6.40 -12.80
N ALA A 248 -17.06 -7.47 -13.58
CA ALA A 248 -18.10 -7.55 -14.61
C ALA A 248 -19.53 -7.49 -14.02
N PHE A 249 -19.73 -7.89 -12.76
CA PHE A 249 -21.02 -7.82 -12.08
C PHE A 249 -21.38 -6.43 -11.56
N GLY A 250 -20.42 -5.50 -11.45
CA GLY A 250 -20.66 -4.14 -10.99
C GLY A 250 -21.28 -4.07 -9.59
N ARG A 251 -20.79 -4.90 -8.65
CA ARG A 251 -21.24 -4.93 -7.24
C ARG A 251 -20.11 -5.21 -6.25
N PRO A 252 -20.26 -4.86 -4.96
CA PRO A 252 -19.30 -5.16 -3.89
C PRO A 252 -19.07 -6.67 -3.72
N VAL A 253 -17.97 -7.08 -3.06
CA VAL A 253 -17.84 -8.44 -2.53
C VAL A 253 -18.70 -8.59 -1.27
N ASP A 254 -19.35 -9.74 -1.12
CA ASP A 254 -20.19 -10.01 0.04
C ASP A 254 -19.32 -10.36 1.27
N ILE A 255 -19.81 -10.03 2.46
CA ILE A 255 -19.10 -10.28 3.71
C ILE A 255 -19.44 -11.69 4.21
N THR A 256 -18.70 -12.68 3.69
CA THR A 256 -19.01 -14.12 3.86
C THR A 256 -18.05 -14.87 4.77
N ASN A 257 -16.90 -14.28 5.08
CA ASN A 257 -15.84 -14.88 5.91
C ASN A 257 -15.10 -13.79 6.70
N GLN A 258 -14.34 -14.19 7.73
CA GLN A 258 -13.67 -13.24 8.63
C GLN A 258 -12.78 -12.23 7.88
N ASP A 259 -12.07 -12.68 6.85
CA ASP A 259 -11.17 -11.83 6.08
C ASP A 259 -11.93 -10.80 5.23
N SER A 260 -13.10 -11.18 4.69
CA SER A 260 -13.98 -10.24 3.98
C SER A 260 -14.44 -9.08 4.86
N CYS A 261 -14.42 -9.21 6.19
CA CYS A 261 -14.76 -8.11 7.11
C CYS A 261 -13.78 -6.93 7.04
N ILE A 262 -12.57 -7.09 6.47
CA ILE A 262 -11.70 -5.94 6.12
C ILE A 262 -12.41 -5.00 5.14
N PHE A 263 -13.34 -5.54 4.35
CA PHE A 263 -14.11 -4.80 3.35
C PHE A 263 -15.52 -4.39 3.81
N TYR A 264 -15.83 -4.53 5.11
CA TYR A 264 -17.12 -4.15 5.66
C TYR A 264 -17.29 -2.61 5.59
N GLU A 265 -18.36 -2.17 4.90
CA GLU A 265 -18.74 -0.77 4.67
C GLU A 265 -17.64 0.18 4.15
N ASN A 266 -16.63 -0.32 3.43
CA ASN A 266 -15.55 0.51 2.86
C ASN A 266 -15.26 0.21 1.38
N GLN A 267 -16.24 -0.35 0.66
CA GLN A 267 -16.14 -0.70 -0.76
C GLN A 267 -16.93 0.29 -1.61
N ALA A 268 -16.27 0.85 -2.63
CA ALA A 268 -16.93 1.55 -3.71
C ALA A 268 -17.14 0.64 -4.92
N VAL A 269 -18.14 0.97 -5.73
CA VAL A 269 -18.30 0.39 -7.08
C VAL A 269 -18.41 1.55 -8.06
N TYR A 270 -17.44 1.63 -8.97
CA TYR A 270 -17.49 2.56 -10.08
C TYR A 270 -18.13 1.87 -11.28
N LYS A 271 -19.36 2.26 -11.63
CA LYS A 271 -20.23 1.58 -12.62
C LYS A 271 -20.10 2.10 -14.06
N SER A 272 -19.00 2.74 -14.38
CA SER A 272 -18.76 3.29 -15.71
C SER A 272 -17.44 2.75 -16.25
N PHE A 273 -17.45 2.39 -17.54
CA PHE A 273 -16.27 1.96 -18.28
C PHE A 273 -16.16 2.82 -19.54
N GLY A 274 -15.28 3.82 -19.51
CA GLY A 274 -15.08 4.78 -20.60
C GLY A 274 -14.14 4.30 -21.71
N GLY A 275 -13.51 3.13 -21.55
CA GLY A 275 -12.41 2.65 -22.38
C GLY A 275 -11.05 2.88 -21.73
N VAL A 276 -9.99 3.00 -22.54
CA VAL A 276 -8.64 3.32 -22.01
C VAL A 276 -8.66 4.74 -21.45
N VAL A 277 -8.24 4.88 -20.19
CA VAL A 277 -8.22 6.16 -19.49
C VAL A 277 -7.24 7.12 -20.15
N LEU A 278 -7.73 8.04 -20.96
CA LEU A 278 -6.91 9.07 -21.60
C LEU A 278 -7.11 10.46 -21.00
N ALA A 279 -8.06 10.62 -20.07
CA ALA A 279 -8.47 11.91 -19.54
C ALA A 279 -8.52 11.94 -18.01
N ALA A 280 -8.14 13.08 -17.44
CA ALA A 280 -8.23 13.38 -16.01
C ALA A 280 -9.66 13.27 -15.45
N GLU A 281 -10.68 13.35 -16.31
CA GLU A 281 -12.09 13.20 -15.95
C GLU A 281 -12.41 11.83 -15.34
N GLU A 282 -11.83 10.76 -15.88
CA GLU A 282 -12.08 9.41 -15.35
C GLU A 282 -11.44 9.22 -13.98
N GLY A 283 -10.24 9.76 -13.76
CA GLY A 283 -9.62 9.79 -12.44
C GLY A 283 -10.48 10.54 -11.42
N ALA A 284 -11.05 11.69 -11.80
CA ALA A 284 -11.97 12.46 -10.95
C ALA A 284 -13.27 11.69 -10.64
N ASN A 285 -13.84 10.99 -11.63
CA ASN A 285 -15.04 10.18 -11.46
C ASN A 285 -14.79 8.97 -10.54
N ILE A 286 -13.65 8.30 -10.67
CA ILE A 286 -13.25 7.21 -9.77
C ILE A 286 -13.05 7.75 -8.35
N ALA A 287 -12.37 8.90 -8.19
CA ALA A 287 -12.20 9.53 -6.88
C ALA A 287 -13.55 9.90 -6.23
N ALA A 288 -14.49 10.43 -7.02
CA ALA A 288 -15.84 10.74 -6.56
C ALA A 288 -16.62 9.48 -6.15
N ALA A 289 -16.51 8.39 -6.91
CA ALA A 289 -17.13 7.11 -6.60
C ALA A 289 -16.54 6.45 -5.35
N LEU A 290 -15.22 6.59 -5.13
CA LEU A 290 -14.55 6.15 -3.92
C LEU A 290 -15.09 6.92 -2.69
N GLY A 291 -15.36 8.22 -2.85
CA GLY A 291 -15.88 9.06 -1.78
C GLY A 291 -14.89 9.19 -0.61
N PRO A 292 -15.34 9.65 0.57
CA PRO A 292 -14.45 9.92 1.71
C PRO A 292 -14.20 8.69 2.60
N LYS A 293 -15.04 7.66 2.53
CA LYS A 293 -15.00 6.52 3.46
C LYS A 293 -14.30 5.29 2.87
N ASN A 294 -14.55 4.98 1.60
CA ASN A 294 -14.12 3.70 1.02
C ASN A 294 -12.60 3.65 0.88
N ARG A 295 -12.06 2.43 1.04
CA ARG A 295 -10.63 2.11 0.95
C ARG A 295 -10.30 1.25 -0.27
N CYS A 296 -11.32 0.74 -0.96
CA CYS A 296 -11.17 0.08 -2.23
C CYS A 296 -12.32 0.40 -3.17
N ALA A 297 -12.10 0.21 -4.46
CA ALA A 297 -13.10 0.32 -5.50
C ALA A 297 -13.04 -0.88 -6.44
N ILE A 298 -14.22 -1.39 -6.77
CA ILE A 298 -14.41 -2.31 -7.89
C ILE A 298 -14.77 -1.45 -9.10
N LEU A 299 -13.88 -1.43 -10.09
CA LEU A 299 -14.03 -0.67 -11.32
C LEU A 299 -14.71 -1.58 -12.34
N GLN A 300 -16.00 -1.34 -12.62
CA GLN A 300 -16.81 -2.24 -13.43
C GLN A 300 -16.16 -2.49 -14.80
N ASN A 301 -16.07 -3.78 -15.18
CA ASN A 301 -15.41 -4.25 -16.41
C ASN A 301 -13.91 -3.93 -16.53
N HIS A 302 -13.24 -3.50 -15.47
CA HIS A 302 -11.84 -3.07 -15.49
C HIS A 302 -10.99 -3.86 -14.48
N GLY A 303 -11.30 -3.80 -13.19
CA GLY A 303 -10.50 -4.46 -12.16
C GLY A 303 -10.69 -3.86 -10.77
N LEU A 304 -9.65 -3.95 -9.95
CA LEU A 304 -9.67 -3.51 -8.55
C LEU A 304 -8.76 -2.30 -8.34
N LEU A 305 -9.06 -1.48 -7.35
CA LEU A 305 -8.20 -0.41 -6.87
C LEU A 305 -8.27 -0.36 -5.34
N THR A 306 -7.11 -0.24 -4.68
CA THR A 306 -7.03 -0.08 -3.22
C THR A 306 -6.20 1.15 -2.86
N ILE A 307 -6.53 1.76 -1.72
CA ILE A 307 -5.82 2.93 -1.17
C ILE A 307 -5.40 2.65 0.27
N GLY A 308 -4.27 3.23 0.68
CA GLY A 308 -3.70 2.97 2.00
C GLY A 308 -2.82 4.09 2.52
N SER A 309 -2.49 3.98 3.80
CA SER A 309 -1.52 4.86 4.49
C SER A 309 -0.08 4.36 4.32
N THR A 310 0.10 3.13 3.84
CA THR A 310 1.39 2.53 3.47
C THR A 310 1.24 1.72 2.19
N VAL A 311 2.37 1.44 1.52
CA VAL A 311 2.37 0.58 0.33
C VAL A 311 2.00 -0.87 0.71
N ASP A 312 2.41 -1.30 1.89
CA ASP A 312 2.10 -2.61 2.48
C ASP A 312 0.60 -2.82 2.66
N GLU A 313 -0.11 -1.83 3.22
CA GLU A 313 -1.57 -1.86 3.36
C GLU A 313 -2.23 -2.02 1.98
N VAL A 314 -1.77 -1.26 0.98
CA VAL A 314 -2.28 -1.36 -0.39
C VAL A 314 -2.03 -2.75 -0.98
N ALA A 315 -0.81 -3.27 -0.85
CA ALA A 315 -0.42 -4.55 -1.41
C ALA A 315 -1.23 -5.71 -0.81
N TYR A 316 -1.38 -5.71 0.52
CA TYR A 316 -2.14 -6.72 1.26
C TYR A 316 -3.65 -6.62 1.00
N THR A 317 -4.24 -5.42 1.12
CA THR A 317 -5.68 -5.27 0.90
C THR A 317 -6.07 -5.55 -0.54
N PHE A 318 -5.19 -5.26 -1.51
CA PHE A 318 -5.43 -5.64 -2.90
C PHE A 318 -5.43 -7.16 -3.09
N SER A 319 -4.39 -7.85 -2.60
CA SER A 319 -4.30 -9.32 -2.75
C SER A 319 -5.43 -10.02 -1.99
N LEU A 320 -5.85 -9.46 -0.86
CA LEU A 320 -7.00 -9.96 -0.14
C LEU A 320 -8.31 -9.74 -0.90
N LEU A 321 -8.52 -8.57 -1.50
CA LEU A 321 -9.73 -8.29 -2.28
C LEU A 321 -9.81 -9.19 -3.51
N GLU A 322 -8.69 -9.40 -4.20
CA GLU A 322 -8.57 -10.38 -5.28
C GLU A 322 -8.97 -11.79 -4.78
N LYS A 323 -8.46 -12.18 -3.61
CA LYS A 323 -8.78 -13.48 -3.02
C LYS A 323 -10.26 -13.58 -2.66
N GLN A 324 -10.87 -12.51 -2.15
CA GLN A 324 -12.31 -12.46 -1.88
C GLN A 324 -13.12 -12.54 -3.18
N CYS A 325 -12.69 -11.92 -4.28
CA CYS A 325 -13.31 -12.08 -5.59
C CYS A 325 -13.26 -13.55 -6.05
N GLN A 326 -12.13 -14.24 -5.87
CA GLN A 326 -12.00 -15.67 -6.19
C GLN A 326 -12.98 -16.52 -5.38
N ILE A 327 -13.01 -16.32 -4.06
CA ILE A 327 -13.87 -17.06 -3.13
C ILE A 327 -15.34 -16.80 -3.48
N GLN A 328 -15.70 -15.53 -3.72
CA GLN A 328 -17.05 -15.13 -4.05
C GLN A 328 -17.53 -15.79 -5.35
N LEU A 329 -16.70 -15.85 -6.40
CA LEU A 329 -17.05 -16.56 -7.63
C LEU A 329 -17.36 -18.05 -7.38
N ALA A 330 -16.62 -18.71 -6.50
CA ALA A 330 -16.90 -20.10 -6.09
C ALA A 330 -18.19 -20.22 -5.27
N ILE A 331 -18.47 -19.25 -4.38
CA ILE A 331 -19.72 -19.17 -3.62
C ILE A 331 -20.92 -18.98 -4.57
N GLU A 332 -20.84 -18.04 -5.50
CA GLU A 332 -21.91 -17.79 -6.49
C GLU A 332 -22.16 -19.01 -7.36
N ALA A 333 -21.12 -19.75 -7.75
CA ALA A 333 -21.27 -20.99 -8.49
C ALA A 333 -22.01 -22.06 -7.67
N ALA A 334 -21.71 -22.19 -6.37
CA ALA A 334 -22.43 -23.11 -5.47
C ALA A 334 -23.89 -22.67 -5.24
N GLU A 335 -24.12 -21.36 -5.07
CA GLU A 335 -25.45 -20.78 -4.88
C GLU A 335 -26.33 -20.96 -6.12
N ALA A 336 -25.78 -20.79 -7.32
CA ALA A 336 -26.47 -21.10 -8.58
C ALA A 336 -26.87 -22.60 -8.70
N ASN A 337 -26.26 -23.48 -7.92
CA ASN A 337 -26.58 -24.92 -7.82
C ASN A 337 -27.40 -25.26 -6.55
N GLY A 338 -28.05 -24.27 -5.94
CA GLY A 338 -28.99 -24.45 -4.83
C GLY A 338 -28.37 -24.41 -3.43
N ILE A 339 -27.04 -24.29 -3.31
CA ILE A 339 -26.38 -24.20 -2.00
C ILE A 339 -26.43 -22.74 -1.52
N LYS A 340 -27.44 -22.41 -0.72
CA LYS A 340 -27.65 -21.04 -0.21
C LYS A 340 -26.46 -20.56 0.63
N LYS A 341 -25.88 -19.42 0.28
CA LYS A 341 -24.82 -18.77 1.08
C LYS A 341 -25.39 -18.07 2.31
N VAL A 342 -24.51 -17.78 3.26
CA VAL A 342 -24.82 -17.08 4.51
C VAL A 342 -23.87 -15.89 4.61
N ILE A 343 -24.44 -14.71 4.85
CA ILE A 343 -23.68 -13.49 5.07
C ILE A 343 -23.44 -13.34 6.58
N ILE A 344 -22.26 -12.83 6.96
CA ILE A 344 -21.95 -12.50 8.34
C ILE A 344 -22.85 -11.33 8.77
N ASP A 345 -23.47 -11.44 9.94
CA ASP A 345 -24.32 -10.39 10.50
C ASP A 345 -23.53 -9.08 10.73
N ASP A 346 -24.18 -7.95 10.50
CA ASP A 346 -23.58 -6.61 10.58
C ASP A 346 -22.84 -6.34 11.90
N ASP A 347 -23.40 -6.79 13.04
CA ASP A 347 -22.76 -6.64 14.35
C ASP A 347 -21.39 -7.34 14.41
N ASP A 348 -21.27 -8.54 13.84
CA ASP A 348 -20.04 -9.33 13.86
C ASP A 348 -19.04 -8.85 12.81
N ALA A 349 -19.55 -8.42 11.65
CA ALA A 349 -18.75 -7.81 10.62
C ALA A 349 -18.14 -6.50 11.12
N ALA A 350 -18.93 -5.65 11.78
CA ALA A 350 -18.47 -4.41 12.40
C ALA A 350 -17.48 -4.67 13.55
N PHE A 351 -17.75 -5.64 14.43
CA PHE A 351 -16.80 -6.01 15.48
C PHE A 351 -15.45 -6.44 14.90
N THR A 352 -15.49 -7.34 13.92
CA THR A 352 -14.29 -7.86 13.25
C THR A 352 -13.54 -6.72 12.55
N ALA A 353 -14.23 -5.90 11.76
CA ALA A 353 -13.66 -4.75 11.07
C ALA A 353 -12.99 -3.77 12.05
N SER A 354 -13.62 -3.46 13.18
CA SER A 354 -13.04 -2.59 14.22
C SER A 354 -11.73 -3.11 14.82
N THR A 355 -11.45 -4.39 14.62
CA THR A 355 -10.24 -5.07 15.11
C THR A 355 -9.16 -5.14 14.03
N ILE A 356 -9.52 -5.42 12.77
CA ILE A 356 -8.55 -5.76 11.71
C ILE A 356 -8.43 -4.73 10.57
N GLN A 357 -9.33 -3.75 10.47
CA GLN A 357 -9.36 -2.75 9.39
C GLN A 357 -8.44 -1.54 9.63
N ASN A 358 -7.70 -1.51 10.75
CA ASN A 358 -6.85 -0.37 11.09
C ASN A 358 -5.50 -0.41 10.34
N PRO A 359 -4.89 0.75 10.00
CA PRO A 359 -3.65 0.79 9.22
C PRO A 359 -2.50 -0.03 9.81
N GLY A 360 -2.40 -0.08 11.13
CA GLY A 360 -1.37 -0.87 11.82
C GLY A 360 -1.54 -2.37 11.61
N ALA A 361 -2.76 -2.89 11.76
CA ALA A 361 -3.06 -4.29 11.49
C ALA A 361 -2.82 -4.64 10.01
N LEU A 362 -3.26 -3.79 9.09
CA LEU A 362 -3.11 -4.04 7.66
C LEU A 362 -1.64 -3.99 7.21
N TYR A 363 -0.84 -3.06 7.74
CA TYR A 363 0.61 -3.07 7.55
C TYR A 363 1.22 -4.37 8.06
N PHE A 364 0.89 -4.75 9.29
CA PHE A 364 1.45 -5.93 9.95
C PHE A 364 1.09 -7.22 9.19
N SER A 365 -0.13 -7.33 8.68
CA SER A 365 -0.59 -8.47 7.87
C SER A 365 0.24 -8.71 6.61
N PHE A 366 0.92 -7.68 6.10
CA PHE A 366 1.81 -7.82 4.94
C PHE A 366 3.22 -8.28 5.30
N GLN A 367 3.69 -8.05 6.54
CA GLN A 367 5.11 -8.17 6.88
C GLN A 367 5.67 -9.59 6.70
N GLY A 368 4.87 -10.63 6.92
CA GLY A 368 5.30 -12.00 6.65
C GLY A 368 5.61 -12.25 5.17
N GLU A 369 4.84 -11.66 4.26
CA GLU A 369 5.10 -11.75 2.82
C GLU A 369 6.31 -10.89 2.43
N ALA A 370 6.44 -9.70 3.03
CA ALA A 370 7.60 -8.84 2.84
C ALA A 370 8.90 -9.56 3.25
N GLU A 371 8.92 -10.22 4.40
CA GLU A 371 10.06 -10.98 4.91
C GLU A 371 10.48 -12.09 3.93
N VAL A 372 9.51 -12.82 3.36
CA VAL A 372 9.77 -13.87 2.36
C VAL A 372 10.45 -13.28 1.12
N ILE A 373 9.94 -12.17 0.59
CA ILE A 373 10.51 -11.50 -0.59
C ILE A 373 11.91 -10.97 -0.28
N GLN A 374 12.07 -10.23 0.82
CA GLN A 374 13.36 -9.65 1.22
C GLN A 374 14.44 -10.71 1.51
N THR A 375 14.04 -11.92 1.91
CA THR A 375 14.96 -13.03 2.18
C THR A 375 15.35 -13.76 0.89
N ARG A 376 14.42 -13.90 -0.06
CA ARG A 376 14.64 -14.70 -1.27
C ARG A 376 15.16 -13.91 -2.46
N GLU A 377 14.91 -12.60 -2.51
CA GLU A 377 15.16 -11.76 -3.69
C GLU A 377 16.02 -10.53 -3.33
N PRO A 378 17.26 -10.70 -2.83
CA PRO A 378 18.11 -9.59 -2.43
C PRO A 378 18.47 -8.64 -3.59
N GLU A 379 18.32 -9.06 -4.84
CA GLU A 379 18.52 -8.20 -6.01
C GLU A 379 17.47 -7.09 -6.15
N LEU A 380 16.41 -7.10 -5.32
CA LEU A 380 15.42 -6.02 -5.27
C LEU A 380 16.02 -4.68 -4.82
N TYR A 381 17.12 -4.74 -4.03
CA TYR A 381 17.78 -3.58 -3.43
C TYR A 381 18.70 -2.82 -4.37
N GLU A 382 19.08 -3.45 -5.49
CA GLU A 382 19.90 -2.85 -6.56
C GLU A 382 19.22 -1.64 -7.21
#